data_AF-A0A1Q3W4A5-F1
#
_entry.id   AF-A0A1Q3W4A5-F1
#
_cell.length_a   1.000
_cell.length_b   1.000
_cell.length_c   1.000
_cell.angle_alpha   90.00
_cell.angle_beta   90.00
_cell.angle_gamma   90.00
#
_symmetry.space_group_name_H-M   'P 1'
#
loop_
_entity.id
_entity.type
_entity.pdbx_description
1 polymer ?
#
loop_
_entity_poly.entity_id
_entity_poly.type
_entity_poly.pdbx_seq_one_letter_code
_entity_poly.pdbx_strand_id
1 'polypeptide(L)' 'METFSDIIDAFGGPVEFGLAIGIKTSHARTMKARDSIPASRWMAVADAAAAKGLRAVTIEAMASIEARRDVQ' A
#
# COMPACT_ATOMS: atom_id res chain seq x y z
N MET A 1 -0.27 -11.98 1.17
CA MET A 1 0.18 -10.58 1.00
C MET A 1 0.77 -10.21 2.32
N GLU A 2 2.08 -10.08 2.37
CA GLU A 2 2.84 -10.16 3.61
C GLU A 2 3.44 -8.80 4.00
N THR A 3 3.71 -7.93 3.02
CA THR A 3 4.42 -6.65 3.22
C THR A 3 3.70 -5.47 2.57
N PHE A 4 4.07 -4.24 2.94
CA PHE A 4 3.60 -3.05 2.24
C PHE A 4 4.16 -2.94 0.82
N SER A 5 5.33 -3.53 0.59
CA SER A 5 5.92 -3.66 -0.74
C SER A 5 5.07 -4.52 -1.66
N ASP A 6 4.49 -5.61 -1.15
CA ASP A 6 3.56 -6.46 -1.91
C ASP A 6 2.31 -5.67 -2.34
N ILE A 7 1.79 -4.81 -1.47
CA ILE A 7 0.67 -3.92 -1.81
C ILE A 7 1.07 -3.02 -2.98
N ILE A 8 2.21 -2.33 -2.87
CA ILE A 8 2.68 -1.42 -3.93
C ILE A 8 2.92 -2.17 -5.24
N ASP A 9 3.40 -3.40 -5.20
CA ASP A 9 3.58 -4.24 -6.38
C ASP A 9 2.27 -4.73 -6.99
N ALA A 10 1.25 -5.00 -6.18
CA ALA A 10 -0.09 -5.34 -6.67
C ALA A 10 -0.72 -4.22 -7.52
N PHE A 11 -0.34 -2.95 -7.30
CA PHE A 11 -0.76 -1.84 -8.16
C PHE A 11 -0.02 -1.77 -9.51
N GLY A 12 1.02 -2.58 -9.72
CA GLY A 12 1.94 -2.46 -10.86
C GLY A 12 3.23 -1.71 -10.51
N GLY A 13 3.55 -1.57 -9.22
CA GLY A 13 4.75 -0.93 -8.71
C GLY A 13 4.54 0.54 -8.29
N PRO A 14 5.61 1.22 -7.84
CA PRO A 14 5.51 2.51 -7.16
C PRO A 14 5.00 3.66 -8.04
N VAL A 15 5.14 3.57 -9.37
CA VAL A 15 4.60 4.59 -10.28
C VAL A 15 3.08 4.51 -10.30
N GLU A 16 2.53 3.33 -10.60
CA GLU A 16 1.09 3.11 -10.68
C GLU A 16 0.41 3.28 -9.33
N PHE A 17 1.05 2.83 -8.25
CA PHE A 17 0.58 3.08 -6.89
C PHE A 17 0.48 4.58 -6.60
N GLY A 18 1.53 5.35 -6.93
CA GLY A 18 1.55 6.80 -6.70
C GLY A 18 0.43 7.52 -7.44
N LEU A 19 0.21 7.17 -8.71
CA LEU A 19 -0.88 7.70 -9.52
C LEU A 19 -2.25 7.34 -8.93
N ALA A 20 -2.43 6.09 -8.49
CA ALA A 20 -3.69 5.59 -7.99
C ALA A 20 -4.17 6.31 -6.71
N ILE A 21 -3.26 6.70 -5.82
CA ILE A 21 -3.60 7.37 -4.55
C ILE A 21 -3.24 8.86 -4.52
N GLY A 22 -2.89 9.44 -5.67
CA GLY A 22 -2.65 10.89 -5.81
C GLY A 22 -1.38 11.40 -5.13
N ILE A 23 -0.28 10.63 -5.15
CA ILE A 23 1.02 11.05 -4.61
C ILE A 23 2.14 11.02 -5.65
N LYS A 24 3.22 11.76 -5.38
CA LYS A 24 4.42 11.73 -6.22
C LYS A 24 5.04 10.32 -6.20
N THR A 25 5.50 9.86 -7.36
CA THR A 25 6.26 8.60 -7.51
C THR A 25 7.45 8.51 -6.56
N SER A 26 8.12 9.62 -6.25
CA SER A 26 9.23 9.63 -5.28
C SER A 26 8.78 9.21 -3.88
N HIS A 27 7.59 9.63 -3.44
CA HIS A 27 7.02 9.21 -2.16
C HIS A 27 6.66 7.73 -2.17
N ALA A 28 6.06 7.25 -3.26
CA ALA A 28 5.73 5.84 -3.42
C ALA A 28 6.98 4.94 -3.43
N ARG A 29 8.06 5.37 -4.09
CA ARG A 29 9.37 4.66 -4.05
C ARG A 29 9.93 4.62 -2.64
N THR A 30 9.87 5.72 -1.90
CA THR A 30 10.32 5.76 -0.49
C THR A 30 9.46 4.85 0.39
N MET A 31 8.14 4.84 0.22
CA MET A 31 7.22 3.94 0.94
C MET A 31 7.57 2.48 0.70
N LYS A 32 7.79 2.10 -0.56
CA LYS A 32 8.22 0.75 -0.92
C LYS A 32 9.58 0.41 -0.30
N ALA A 33 10.58 1.29 -0.44
CA ALA A 33 11.93 1.04 0.08
C ALA A 33 11.97 0.88 1.61
N ARG A 34 11.05 1.53 2.33
CA ARG A 34 10.93 1.44 3.79
C ARG A 34 9.97 0.34 4.26
N ASP A 35 9.32 -0.33 3.31
CA ASP A 35 8.22 -1.25 3.56
C ASP A 35 7.19 -0.65 4.54
N SER A 36 6.66 0.52 4.19
CA SER A 36 5.74 1.26 5.05
C SER A 36 4.74 2.10 4.25
N ILE A 37 3.46 2.03 4.59
CA ILE A 37 2.43 2.97 4.10
C ILE A 37 1.81 3.64 5.33
N PRO A 38 1.83 4.98 5.45
CA PRO A 38 1.23 5.69 6.58
C PRO A 38 -0.27 5.35 6.72
N ALA A 39 -0.72 5.07 7.95
CA ALA A 39 -2.12 4.73 8.26
C ALA A 39 -3.13 5.78 7.74
N SER A 40 -2.73 7.06 7.73
CA SER A 40 -3.53 8.16 7.17
C SER A 40 -3.83 8.04 5.67
N ARG A 41 -3.16 7.11 4.96
CA ARG A 41 -3.36 6.84 3.53
C ARG A 41 -4.10 5.53 3.25
N TRP A 42 -4.34 4.69 4.27
CA TRP A 42 -4.90 3.35 4.06
C TRP A 42 -6.27 3.37 3.39
N MET A 43 -7.14 4.32 3.76
CA MET A 43 -8.43 4.50 3.08
C MET A 43 -8.26 4.76 1.58
N ALA A 44 -7.39 5.70 1.20
CA ALA A 44 -7.11 6.00 -0.20
C ALA A 44 -6.54 4.79 -0.97
N VAL A 45 -5.70 3.98 -0.31
CA VAL A 45 -5.17 2.74 -0.89
C VAL A 45 -6.27 1.70 -1.10
N ALA A 46 -7.13 1.47 -0.12
CA ALA A 46 -8.23 0.52 -0.22
C ALA A 46 -9.25 0.95 -1.29
N ASP A 47 -9.60 2.23 -1.36
CA ASP A 47 -10.50 2.77 -2.38
C ASP A 47 -9.93 2.61 -3.78
N ALA A 48 -8.65 2.95 -3.97
CA ALA A 48 -7.96 2.81 -5.24
C ALA A 48 -7.78 1.33 -5.65
N ALA A 49 -7.54 0.45 -4.68
CA ALA A 49 -7.49 -0.98 -4.89
C ALA A 49 -8.84 -1.54 -5.33
N ALA A 50 -9.92 -1.17 -4.66
CA ALA A 50 -11.28 -1.57 -5.02
C ALA A 50 -11.63 -1.13 -6.46
N ALA A 51 -11.31 0.12 -6.82
CA ALA A 51 -11.52 0.64 -8.18
C ALA A 51 -10.73 -0.13 -9.26
N LYS A 52 -9.56 -0.69 -8.91
CA LYS A 52 -8.72 -1.51 -9.80
C LYS A 52 -9.03 -3.01 -9.73
N GLY A 53 -9.98 -3.44 -8.88
CA GLY A 53 -10.31 -4.86 -8.68
C GLY A 53 -9.29 -5.65 -7.84
N LEU A 54 -8.39 -4.96 -7.12
CA LEU A 54 -7.38 -5.56 -6.24
C LEU A 54 -7.99 -5.97 -4.90
N ARG A 55 -8.84 -7.01 -4.91
CA ARG A 55 -9.63 -7.45 -3.75
C ARG A 55 -8.82 -7.83 -2.51
N ALA A 56 -7.55 -8.21 -2.68
CA ALA A 56 -6.68 -8.58 -1.58
C ALA A 56 -6.07 -7.38 -0.85
N VAL A 57 -6.12 -6.18 -1.44
CA VAL A 57 -5.61 -4.94 -0.83
C VAL A 57 -6.76 -4.27 -0.09
N THR A 58 -6.89 -4.56 1.20
CA THR A 58 -7.92 -4.00 2.09
C THR A 58 -7.29 -3.31 3.31
N ILE A 59 -8.12 -2.60 4.08
CA ILE A 59 -7.71 -2.03 5.37
C ILE A 59 -7.23 -3.14 6.32
N GLU A 60 -7.93 -4.27 6.36
CA GLU A 60 -7.60 -5.42 7.20
C GLU A 60 -6.25 -6.05 6.80
N ALA A 61 -5.96 -6.10 5.50
CA ALA A 61 -4.67 -6.57 5.01
C ALA A 61 -3.52 -5.66 5.50
N MET A 62 -3.68 -4.33 5.37
CA MET A 62 -2.70 -3.35 5.88
C MET A 62 -2.55 -3.42 7.40
N ALA A 63 -3.67 -3.53 8.14
CA ALA A 63 -3.66 -3.67 9.59
C ALA A 63 -2.94 -4.95 10.04
N SER A 64 -3.16 -6.07 9.34
CA SER A 64 -2.46 -7.32 9.60
C SER A 64 -0.96 -7.20 9.38
N ILE A 65 -0.52 -6.50 8.34
CA ILE A 65 0.90 -6.24 8.05
C ILE A 65 1.53 -5.41 9.17
N GLU A 66 0.89 -4.30 9.57
CA GLU A 66 1.40 -3.44 10.63
C GLU A 66 1.48 -4.17 11.98
N ALA A 67 0.44 -4.93 12.35
CA ALA A 67 0.40 -5.70 13.59
C ALA A 67 1.51 -6.77 13.67
N ARG A 68 1.92 -7.35 12.53
CA ARG A 68 3.06 -8.28 12.47
C ARG A 68 4.41 -7.57 12.60
N ARG A 69 4.46 -6.29 12.25
CA ARG A 69 5.66 -5.46 12.25
C ARG A 69 5.97 -4.90 13.64
N ASP A 70 4.95 -4.59 14.44
CA ASP A 70 5.09 -4.08 15.82
C ASP A 70 5.51 -5.15 16.85
N VAL A 71 5.38 -6.43 16.51
CA VAL A 71 5.70 -7.57 17.40
C VAL A 71 7.18 -8.00 17.29
N GLN A 72 7.96 -7.37 16.41
CA GLN A 72 9.35 -7.73 16.09
C GLN A 72 10.35 -6.72 16.67
#